data_AF-A0A9P6HKQ5-F1
#
_entry.id   AF-A0A9P6HKQ5-F1
#
_cell.length_a   1.000
_cell.length_b   1.000
_cell.length_c   1.000
_cell.angle_alpha   90.00
_cell.angle_beta   90.00
_cell.angle_gamma   90.00
#
_symmetry.space_group_name_H-M   'P 1'
#
loop_
_entity.id
_entity.type
_entity.pdbx_description
1 polymer ?
#
loop_
_entity_poly.entity_id
_entity_poly.type
_entity_poly.pdbx_seq_one_letter_code
_entity_poly.pdbx_strand_id
1 'polypeptide(L)'
;MSSQKPNPLPKKIVIVGGGIIGCTTAYLSHHPSYRSDIDEITILEASTTGVAQGASGKAGGLVAKWAYPRELVDVSSPEHVRLAGLHDGTERWGWRYVNCGNWKGRGEDNPSLASPGSAVGDGDDKTNLGKTAGLEDPSLERRGLPDDLHWVKESLTKWAYAQS
;
A
#
# COMPACT_ATOMS: atom_id res chain seq x y z
N MET A 1 24.96 29.99 -39.19
CA MET A 1 24.71 28.55 -39.44
C MET A 1 24.01 27.99 -38.22
N SER A 2 22.70 27.74 -38.30
CA SER A 2 21.95 27.16 -37.19
C SER A 2 22.34 25.68 -37.09
N SER A 3 23.02 25.30 -36.00
CA SER A 3 23.28 23.89 -35.70
C SER A 3 21.93 23.21 -35.49
N GLN A 4 21.50 22.40 -36.47
CA GLN A 4 20.36 21.52 -36.28
C GLN A 4 20.75 20.51 -35.19
N LYS A 5 20.03 20.53 -34.06
CA LYS A 5 20.13 19.44 -33.09
C LYS A 5 19.81 18.14 -33.83
N PRO A 6 20.65 17.11 -33.74
CA PRO A 6 20.36 15.83 -34.38
C PRO A 6 19.01 15.33 -33.88
N ASN A 7 18.19 14.82 -34.80
CA ASN A 7 16.93 14.18 -34.43
C ASN A 7 17.24 13.05 -33.44
N PRO A 8 16.56 12.99 -32.28
CA PRO A 8 16.85 11.97 -31.29
C PRO A 8 16.60 10.58 -31.87
N LEU A 9 17.56 9.68 -31.69
CA LEU A 9 17.48 8.29 -32.15
C LEU A 9 16.27 7.56 -31.51
N PRO A 10 15.68 6.56 -32.20
CA PRO A 10 14.66 5.68 -31.62
C PRO A 10 15.12 5.05 -30.30
N LYS A 11 14.24 5.02 -29.28
CA LYS A 11 14.54 4.39 -27.98
C LYS A 11 13.95 2.99 -27.92
N LYS A 12 14.74 2.01 -27.46
CA LYS A 12 14.27 0.67 -27.11
C LYS A 12 14.44 0.47 -25.61
N ILE A 13 13.33 0.40 -24.88
CA ILE A 13 13.30 0.32 -23.42
C ILE A 13 12.80 -1.07 -23.04
N VAL A 14 13.65 -1.86 -22.38
CA VAL A 14 13.29 -3.19 -21.88
C VAL A 14 13.11 -3.12 -20.37
N ILE A 15 11.94 -3.51 -19.88
CA ILE A 15 11.57 -3.58 -18.47
C ILE A 15 11.50 -5.05 -18.06
N VAL A 16 12.27 -5.45 -17.06
CA VAL A 16 12.27 -6.83 -16.54
C VAL A 16 11.43 -6.91 -15.28
N GLY A 17 10.36 -7.68 -15.33
CA GLY A 17 9.36 -7.87 -14.29
C GLY A 17 8.05 -7.15 -14.63
N GLY A 18 6.96 -7.89 -14.75
CA GLY A 18 5.59 -7.41 -14.94
C GLY A 18 4.84 -7.21 -13.62
N GLY A 19 5.55 -6.90 -12.54
CA GLY A 19 4.92 -6.50 -11.27
C GLY A 19 4.44 -5.04 -11.31
N ILE A 20 3.88 -4.55 -10.20
CA ILE A 20 3.37 -3.17 -10.10
C ILE A 20 4.43 -2.13 -10.51
N ILE A 21 5.69 -2.32 -10.13
CA ILE A 21 6.80 -1.42 -10.49
C ILE A 21 7.07 -1.45 -11.99
N GLY A 22 7.12 -2.62 -12.62
CA GLY A 22 7.37 -2.70 -14.06
C GLY A 22 6.22 -2.15 -14.90
N CYS A 23 4.98 -2.50 -14.54
CA CYS A 23 3.79 -1.99 -15.23
C CYS A 23 3.65 -0.46 -15.08
N THR A 24 3.93 0.09 -13.89
CA THR A 24 3.91 1.55 -13.70
C THR A 24 5.11 2.24 -14.36
N THR A 25 6.26 1.57 -14.49
CA THR A 25 7.39 2.11 -15.27
C THR A 25 7.06 2.18 -16.76
N ALA A 26 6.32 1.21 -17.31
CA ALA A 26 5.87 1.24 -18.70
C ALA A 26 4.92 2.41 -19.02
N TYR A 27 4.41 3.07 -17.99
CA TYR A 27 3.66 4.32 -18.11
C TYR A 27 4.49 5.49 -18.66
N LEU A 28 5.83 5.33 -18.79
CA LEU A 28 6.69 6.18 -19.62
C LEU A 28 6.16 6.36 -21.06
N SER A 29 5.34 5.43 -21.55
CA SER A 29 4.58 5.55 -22.80
C SER A 29 3.69 6.81 -22.88
N HIS A 30 3.33 7.42 -21.75
CA HIS A 30 2.51 8.64 -21.69
C HIS A 30 3.35 9.90 -21.49
N HIS A 31 4.69 9.79 -21.44
CA HIS A 31 5.56 10.93 -21.25
C HIS A 31 5.66 11.77 -22.54
N PRO A 32 5.69 13.12 -22.49
CA PRO A 32 5.77 13.96 -23.69
C PRO A 32 6.98 13.71 -24.60
N SER A 33 8.04 13.09 -24.09
CA SER A 33 9.23 12.72 -24.87
C SER A 33 9.18 11.30 -25.46
N TYR A 34 8.14 10.53 -25.14
CA TYR A 34 7.89 9.23 -25.74
C TYR A 34 7.21 9.41 -27.08
N ARG A 35 7.81 8.84 -28.12
CA ARG A 35 7.34 8.94 -29.51
C ARG A 35 6.83 7.59 -29.95
N SER A 36 5.52 7.37 -29.90
CA SER A 36 4.91 6.06 -30.19
C SER A 36 5.13 5.56 -31.62
N ASP A 37 5.56 6.43 -32.54
CA ASP A 37 5.91 6.08 -33.93
C ASP A 37 7.28 5.40 -34.05
N ILE A 38 8.20 5.63 -33.11
CA ILE A 38 9.59 5.12 -33.20
C ILE A 38 10.18 4.58 -31.90
N ASP A 39 9.65 4.93 -30.74
CA ASP A 39 10.10 4.44 -29.45
C ASP A 39 9.31 3.18 -29.06
N GLU A 40 9.99 2.16 -28.51
CA GLU A 40 9.42 0.86 -28.16
C GLU A 40 9.66 0.57 -26.67
N ILE A 41 8.62 0.12 -25.96
CA ILE A 41 8.70 -0.36 -24.57
C ILE A 41 8.28 -1.83 -24.53
N THR A 42 9.17 -2.70 -24.06
CA THR A 42 8.93 -4.13 -23.93
C THR A 42 9.03 -4.56 -22.48
N ILE A 43 7.97 -5.15 -21.94
CA ILE A 43 7.95 -5.74 -20.59
C ILE A 43 8.19 -7.24 -20.71
N LEU A 44 9.19 -7.75 -19.99
CA LEU A 44 9.49 -9.18 -19.88
C LEU A 44 9.05 -9.68 -18.50
N GLU A 45 8.15 -10.65 -18.45
CA GLU A 45 7.69 -11.30 -17.23
C GLU A 45 7.94 -12.80 -17.34
N ALA A 46 8.48 -13.41 -16.28
CA ALA A 46 8.80 -14.84 -16.25
C ALA A 46 7.54 -15.70 -16.07
N SER A 47 6.52 -15.15 -15.41
CA SER A 47 5.22 -15.78 -15.22
C SER A 47 4.54 -16.08 -16.55
N THR A 48 4.14 -17.35 -16.74
CA THR A 48 3.40 -17.82 -17.92
C THR A 48 1.90 -17.56 -17.84
N THR A 49 1.37 -17.20 -16.67
CA THR A 49 -0.07 -16.95 -16.43
C THR A 49 -0.43 -15.46 -16.49
N GLY A 50 0.56 -14.60 -16.75
CA GLY A 50 0.37 -13.16 -16.91
C GLY A 50 1.15 -12.32 -15.90
N VAL A 51 0.87 -11.03 -15.90
CA VAL A 51 1.51 -10.01 -15.06
C VAL A 51 1.05 -10.08 -13.60
N ALA A 52 1.80 -9.41 -12.72
CA ALA A 52 1.49 -9.22 -11.30
C ALA A 52 1.36 -10.51 -10.45
N GLN A 53 1.87 -11.66 -10.89
CA GLN A 53 1.73 -12.94 -10.15
C GLN A 53 2.65 -13.08 -8.92
N GLY A 54 3.60 -12.15 -8.75
CA GLY A 54 4.51 -12.11 -7.60
C GLY A 54 3.91 -11.42 -6.37
N ALA A 55 4.72 -10.57 -5.71
CA ALA A 55 4.28 -9.82 -4.53
C ALA A 55 3.08 -8.89 -4.81
N SER A 56 3.01 -8.30 -6.00
CA SER A 56 1.95 -7.34 -6.36
C SER A 56 0.55 -7.93 -6.32
N GLY A 57 0.33 -9.13 -6.88
CA GLY A 57 -0.97 -9.80 -6.86
C GLY A 57 -1.35 -10.40 -5.50
N LYS A 58 -0.42 -10.41 -4.53
CA LYS A 58 -0.64 -10.89 -3.17
C LYS A 58 -0.77 -9.75 -2.15
N ALA A 59 -0.61 -8.51 -2.56
CA ALA A 59 -0.70 -7.35 -1.69
C ALA A 59 -2.15 -7.06 -1.29
N GLY A 60 -2.37 -6.60 -0.06
CA GLY A 60 -3.71 -6.30 0.48
C GLY A 60 -4.36 -5.01 -0.04
N GLY A 61 -3.68 -4.25 -0.91
CA GLY A 61 -4.25 -3.09 -1.60
C GLY A 61 -4.40 -1.80 -0.78
N LEU A 62 -3.97 -1.76 0.48
CA LEU A 62 -4.05 -0.55 1.30
C LEU A 62 -2.95 0.46 0.93
N VAL A 63 -3.35 1.67 0.55
CA VAL A 63 -2.45 2.81 0.34
C VAL A 63 -2.62 3.78 1.51
N ALA A 64 -1.59 3.86 2.36
CA ALA A 64 -1.63 4.64 3.60
C ALA A 64 -0.90 5.98 3.45
N LYS A 65 -1.56 7.08 3.82
CA LYS A 65 -0.94 8.43 3.89
C LYS A 65 0.06 8.57 5.05
N TRP A 66 0.03 7.66 6.01
CA TRP A 66 0.95 7.59 7.14
C TRP A 66 2.09 6.59 6.91
N ALA A 67 2.29 6.13 5.67
CA ALA A 67 3.43 5.28 5.35
C ALA A 67 4.76 6.07 5.39
N TYR A 68 5.88 5.34 5.39
CA TYR A 68 7.23 5.88 5.36
C TYR A 68 7.97 5.38 4.11
N PRO A 69 8.87 6.17 3.52
CA PRO A 69 9.25 7.56 3.85
C PRO A 69 8.25 8.61 3.36
N ARG A 70 8.15 9.75 4.07
CA ARG A 70 7.17 10.81 3.78
C ARG A 70 7.34 11.39 2.39
N GLU A 71 8.57 11.56 1.93
CA GLU A 71 8.91 12.10 0.62
C GLU A 71 8.31 11.26 -0.52
N LEU A 72 8.20 9.94 -0.32
CA LEU A 72 7.53 9.06 -1.28
C LEU A 72 6.01 9.11 -1.15
N VAL A 73 5.48 9.21 0.07
CA VAL A 73 4.03 9.26 0.29
C VAL A 73 3.41 10.53 -0.26
N ASP A 74 4.08 11.67 -0.07
CA ASP A 74 3.62 12.98 -0.55
C ASP A 74 3.45 13.02 -2.07
N VAL A 75 4.25 12.24 -2.80
CA VAL A 75 4.16 12.14 -4.27
C VAL A 75 3.24 10.99 -4.68
N SER A 76 3.37 9.81 -4.05
CA SER A 76 2.65 8.62 -4.47
C SER A 76 1.16 8.65 -4.12
N SER A 77 0.75 9.19 -2.97
CA SER A 77 -0.65 9.20 -2.56
C SER A 77 -1.54 10.02 -3.52
N PRO A 78 -1.18 11.27 -3.88
CA PRO A 78 -1.94 12.02 -4.88
C PRO A 78 -1.97 11.33 -6.25
N GLU A 79 -0.87 10.68 -6.64
CA GLU A 79 -0.78 10.00 -7.93
C GLU A 79 -1.71 8.78 -8.02
N HIS A 80 -1.84 7.99 -6.96
CA HIS A 80 -2.81 6.88 -6.92
C HIS A 80 -4.25 7.40 -7.11
N VAL A 81 -4.61 8.50 -6.44
CA VAL A 81 -5.94 9.12 -6.58
C VAL A 81 -6.16 9.63 -8.00
N ARG A 82 -5.15 10.30 -8.59
CA ARG A 82 -5.21 10.82 -9.96
C ARG A 82 -5.38 9.70 -10.98
N LEU A 83 -4.61 8.62 -10.87
CA LEU A 83 -4.68 7.47 -11.77
C LEU A 83 -5.99 6.69 -11.61
N ALA A 84 -6.49 6.55 -10.38
CA ALA A 84 -7.80 5.96 -10.14
C ALA A 84 -8.91 6.78 -10.82
N GLY A 85 -8.88 8.12 -10.72
CA GLY A 85 -9.82 8.98 -11.44
C GLY A 85 -9.70 8.87 -12.96
N LEU A 86 -8.46 8.88 -13.49
CA LEU A 86 -8.18 8.81 -14.93
C LEU A 86 -8.68 7.50 -15.57
N HIS A 87 -8.62 6.40 -14.83
CA HIS A 87 -8.90 5.06 -15.34
C HIS A 87 -10.19 4.44 -14.82
N ASP A 88 -11.10 5.25 -14.26
CA ASP A 88 -12.36 4.77 -13.69
C ASP A 88 -12.15 3.64 -12.66
N GLY A 89 -11.20 3.88 -11.75
CA GLY A 89 -10.69 2.88 -10.83
C GLY A 89 -11.69 2.45 -9.76
N THR A 90 -12.71 3.25 -9.46
CA THR A 90 -13.80 2.86 -8.57
C THR A 90 -14.58 1.70 -9.16
N GLU A 91 -15.01 1.81 -10.44
CA GLU A 91 -15.77 0.76 -11.11
C GLU A 91 -14.88 -0.43 -11.52
N ARG A 92 -13.68 -0.15 -12.04
CA ARG A 92 -12.81 -1.20 -12.58
C ARG A 92 -12.08 -2.02 -11.52
N TRP A 93 -11.74 -1.40 -10.39
CA TRP A 93 -10.85 -1.99 -9.40
C TRP A 93 -11.30 -1.81 -7.95
N GLY A 94 -12.47 -1.21 -7.72
CA GLY A 94 -12.97 -0.96 -6.37
C GLY A 94 -12.15 0.07 -5.59
N TRP A 95 -11.46 1.00 -6.27
CA TRP A 95 -10.75 2.08 -5.59
C TRP A 95 -11.72 2.92 -4.74
N ARG A 96 -11.43 3.02 -3.45
CA ARG A 96 -12.27 3.72 -2.46
C ARG A 96 -11.44 4.18 -1.27
N TYR A 97 -11.88 5.26 -0.63
CA TYR A 97 -11.38 5.65 0.68
C TYR A 97 -11.96 4.70 1.74
N VAL A 98 -11.12 4.32 2.70
CA VAL A 98 -11.49 3.48 3.84
C VAL A 98 -11.02 4.14 5.12
N ASN A 99 -11.81 4.01 6.18
CA ASN A 99 -11.38 4.42 7.50
C ASN A 99 -10.39 3.38 8.04
N CYS A 100 -9.32 3.83 8.68
CA CYS A 100 -8.36 2.97 9.35
C CYS A 100 -8.27 3.37 10.82
N GLY A 101 -7.87 2.44 11.67
CA GLY A 101 -7.76 2.70 13.10
C GLY A 101 -6.83 1.70 13.76
N ASN A 102 -6.47 2.01 14.99
CA ASN A 102 -5.70 1.11 15.83
C ASN A 102 -6.53 0.74 17.05
N TRP A 103 -6.35 -0.50 17.50
CA TRP A 103 -7.06 -1.06 18.62
C TRP A 103 -6.09 -1.87 19.49
N LYS A 104 -6.19 -1.69 20.81
CA LYS A 104 -5.53 -2.54 21.79
C LYS A 104 -6.56 -3.00 22.82
N GLY A 105 -6.63 -4.31 23.02
CA GLY A 105 -7.50 -4.92 24.01
C GLY A 105 -6.94 -6.21 24.59
N ARG A 106 -7.83 -7.05 25.11
CA ARG A 106 -7.54 -8.39 25.64
C ARG A 106 -8.48 -9.42 25.01
N GLY A 107 -8.05 -10.67 24.96
CA GLY A 107 -8.91 -11.80 24.62
C GLY A 107 -9.81 -12.17 25.80
N GLU A 108 -10.88 -12.92 25.52
CA GLU A 108 -11.69 -13.53 26.58
C GLU A 108 -10.99 -14.76 27.15
N ASP A 109 -11.05 -14.90 28.47
CA ASP A 109 -10.64 -16.13 29.13
C ASP A 109 -11.67 -17.20 28.78
N ASN A 110 -11.31 -18.11 27.87
CA ASN A 110 -12.13 -19.26 27.56
C ASN A 110 -11.61 -20.50 28.31
N PRO A 111 -12.22 -20.90 29.44
CA PRO A 111 -11.78 -22.05 30.20
C PRO A 111 -11.88 -23.38 29.42
N SER A 112 -12.65 -23.45 28.33
CA SER A 112 -12.70 -24.64 27.46
C SER A 112 -11.51 -24.73 26.47
N LEU A 113 -10.79 -23.62 26.26
CA LEU A 113 -9.55 -23.57 25.47
C LEU A 113 -8.30 -23.55 26.37
N ALA A 114 -8.49 -23.50 27.69
CA ALA A 114 -7.42 -23.54 28.67
C ALA A 114 -6.86 -24.97 28.75
N SER A 115 -5.89 -25.29 27.89
CA SER A 115 -5.05 -26.47 28.09
C SER A 115 -4.17 -26.27 29.33
N PRO A 116 -4.09 -27.25 30.26
CA PRO A 116 -3.16 -27.19 31.37
C PRO A 116 -1.73 -27.07 30.82
N GLY A 117 -1.08 -25.92 31.05
CA GLY A 117 0.29 -25.65 30.59
C GLY A 117 0.43 -24.63 29.45
N SER A 118 -0.66 -24.12 28.87
CA SER A 118 -0.56 -22.93 28.01
C SER A 118 -0.53 -21.66 28.86
N ALA A 119 0.66 -21.30 29.33
CA ALA A 119 0.92 -19.96 29.82
C ALA A 119 0.74 -19.00 28.63
N VAL A 120 -0.46 -18.42 28.51
CA VAL A 120 -0.66 -17.22 27.69
C VAL A 120 0.13 -16.15 28.41
N GLY A 121 1.39 -15.97 28.01
CA GLY A 121 2.37 -15.16 28.72
C GLY A 121 1.80 -13.78 29.03
N ASP A 122 2.07 -13.31 30.25
CA ASP A 122 1.81 -11.95 30.68
C ASP A 122 2.32 -11.01 29.58
N GLY A 123 1.39 -10.28 28.98
CA GLY A 123 1.56 -9.61 27.69
C GLY A 123 2.36 -8.31 27.77
N ASP A 124 3.44 -8.28 28.54
CA ASP A 124 4.38 -7.17 28.60
C ASP A 124 5.78 -7.62 28.17
N ASP A 125 6.42 -6.77 27.37
CA ASP A 125 7.75 -6.92 26.76
C ASP A 125 7.92 -7.93 25.63
N LYS A 126 7.21 -7.69 24.53
CA LYS A 126 7.81 -7.94 23.21
C LYS A 126 8.66 -6.72 22.85
N THR A 127 9.99 -6.89 22.84
CA THR A 127 10.94 -5.89 22.38
C THR A 127 10.50 -5.32 21.02
N ASN A 128 10.27 -4.01 20.99
CA ASN A 128 9.87 -3.32 19.77
C ASN A 128 10.98 -3.47 18.73
N LEU A 129 10.69 -4.10 17.58
CA LEU A 129 11.65 -4.35 16.49
C LEU A 129 12.05 -3.07 15.72
N GLY A 130 11.98 -1.90 16.34
CA GLY A 130 12.30 -0.62 15.70
C GLY A 130 11.43 -0.24 14.50
N LYS A 131 10.32 -0.96 14.25
CA LYS A 131 9.43 -0.73 13.08
C LYS A 131 8.72 0.63 13.09
N THR A 132 8.75 1.33 14.23
CA THR A 132 8.20 2.67 14.43
C THR A 132 9.27 3.74 14.56
N ALA A 133 10.56 3.40 14.47
CA ALA A 133 11.64 4.38 14.56
C ALA A 133 11.53 5.38 13.39
N GLY A 134 11.12 6.61 13.68
CA GLY A 134 10.93 7.69 12.71
C GLY A 134 9.48 7.90 12.24
N LEU A 135 8.52 7.10 12.71
CA LEU A 135 7.09 7.42 12.56
C LEU A 135 6.67 8.28 13.74
N GLU A 136 6.14 9.48 13.45
CA GLU A 136 5.48 10.29 14.47
C GLU A 136 4.29 9.52 15.02
N ASP A 137 4.24 9.33 16.35
CA ASP A 137 3.04 8.90 17.05
C ASP A 137 2.10 10.11 17.08
N PRO A 138 1.07 10.16 16.22
CA PRO A 138 0.22 11.33 16.21
C PRO A 138 -0.47 11.36 17.59
N SER A 139 -0.60 12.54 18.18
CA SER A 139 -1.39 12.70 19.41
C SER A 139 -2.86 12.42 19.08
N LEU A 140 -3.26 11.15 19.12
CA LEU A 140 -4.56 10.70 18.64
C LEU A 140 -5.52 10.69 19.82
N GLU A 141 -6.56 11.51 19.71
CA GLU A 141 -7.66 11.50 20.67
C GLU A 141 -8.28 10.11 20.72
N ARG A 142 -8.42 9.55 21.92
CA ARG A 142 -9.12 8.28 22.13
C ARG A 142 -10.58 8.50 21.76
N ARG A 143 -10.96 7.98 20.60
CA ARG A 143 -12.36 7.82 20.20
C ARG A 143 -12.70 6.36 20.46
N GLY A 144 -13.85 6.10 21.08
CA GLY A 144 -14.33 4.73 21.35
C GLY A 144 -14.40 3.87 20.08
N LEU A 145 -14.86 2.63 20.23
CA LEU A 145 -15.05 1.77 19.07
C LEU A 145 -16.08 2.39 18.11
N PRO A 146 -15.91 2.28 16.78
CA PRO A 146 -16.95 2.61 15.82
C PRO A 146 -18.27 1.88 16.14
N ASP A 147 -19.41 2.55 15.94
CA ASP A 147 -20.72 1.99 16.25
C ASP A 147 -21.03 0.70 15.48
N ASP A 148 -20.42 0.53 14.30
CA ASP A 148 -20.56 -0.64 13.42
C ASP A 148 -19.55 -1.77 13.72
N LEU A 149 -18.69 -1.61 14.73
CA LEU A 149 -17.68 -2.60 15.11
C LEU A 149 -18.21 -3.64 16.12
N HIS A 150 -19.24 -4.40 15.71
CA HIS A 150 -19.98 -5.30 16.61
C HIS A 150 -19.23 -6.57 17.05
N TRP A 151 -18.05 -6.85 16.46
CA TRP A 151 -17.28 -8.06 16.73
C TRP A 151 -16.19 -7.86 17.79
N VAL A 152 -15.98 -6.64 18.28
CA VAL A 152 -15.09 -6.33 19.40
C VAL A 152 -15.92 -5.93 20.62
N LYS A 153 -15.73 -6.59 21.76
CA LYS A 153 -16.38 -6.21 23.02
C LYS A 153 -15.71 -4.97 23.60
N GLU A 154 -16.49 -3.93 23.84
CA GLU A 154 -15.99 -2.68 24.42
C GLU A 154 -15.34 -2.90 25.80
N SER A 155 -15.90 -3.79 26.62
CA SER A 155 -15.34 -4.17 27.93
C SER A 155 -13.94 -4.77 27.87
N LEU A 156 -13.52 -5.30 26.72
CA LEU A 156 -12.19 -5.87 26.49
C LEU A 156 -11.21 -4.87 25.86
N THR A 157 -11.67 -3.67 25.51
CA THR A 157 -10.87 -2.63 24.85
C THR A 157 -10.12 -1.82 25.90
N LYS A 158 -8.78 -1.73 25.76
CA LYS A 158 -7.94 -0.83 26.56
C LYS A 158 -7.91 0.57 25.96
N TRP A 159 -7.75 0.65 24.64
CA TRP A 159 -7.89 1.87 23.87
C TRP A 159 -8.14 1.56 22.39
N ALA A 160 -8.77 2.51 21.71
CA ALA A 160 -8.95 2.53 20.27
C ALA A 160 -8.83 3.97 19.77
N TYR A 161 -8.46 4.13 18.51
CA TYR A 161 -8.63 5.39 17.79
C TYR A 161 -8.81 5.12 16.29
N ALA A 162 -9.56 6.00 15.63
CA ALA A 162 -9.69 6.03 14.19
C ALA A 162 -8.82 7.16 13.61
N GLN A 163 -8.12 6.86 12.53
CA GLN A 163 -7.49 7.86 11.67
C GLN A 163 -8.50 8.25 10.58
N SER A 164 -8.84 9.54 10.53
CA SER A 164 -9.71 10.15 9.51
C SER A 164 -8.92 10.55 8.27
#